data_AF-A0A538RY03-F1
#
_entry.id   AF-A0A538RY03-F1
#
_cell.length_a   1.000
_cell.length_b   1.000
_cell.length_c   1.000
_cell.angle_alpha   90.00
_cell.angle_beta   90.00
_cell.angle_gamma   90.00
#
_symmetry.space_group_name_H-M   'P 1'
#
loop_
_entity.id
_entity.type
_entity.pdbx_description
1 polymer ?
#
loop_
_entity_poly.entity_id
_entity_poly.type
_entity_poly.pdbx_seq_one_letter_code
_entity_poly.pdbx_strand_id
1 'polypeptide(L)'
;MLVSDSPSLDLAELQGLLVAADPAALLVRPRLLRRVIKYDCRLKGLGLQVPHRKTYAIERDALLRLVAGDELQRDAQRQLPAKVILIQEPDPNSLTSLTRAQTLLKYWRLLFHSRMHLALDERAAEGKLTATDVRERIQQIGPSTFDEIRAVLKQENFLLPPEDDRAVYVEFLAVYWELCFFANPLRFHYFPSLRDVPDIGRIAADVDAEQIFTNTRLEGAPDPKAFAEANRGRNQATIGARAVGGAHSERAYRKYLARAEAALARGNAVRAAILRQRAFLVAGSEHAPATLALVRSALDALLEGLQKALEISDADAPLWRQALAALLAPAAQGVWPVEARLLYDLQQVCADHVRDIYALDLAGWLFSFGRRPIKRHLPNQRFVLMVKHMHGAVARLPACRIAPEERHSLARLERHAVAGSEEQLRQRLRPLVHATLDEVRLQPHNFPERVARNKLTEELLDLVCERGFVTVGDLR
;
A
#
# COMPACT_ATOMS: atom_id res chain seq x y z
N MET A 1 -34.71 11.00 -7.58
CA MET A 1 -34.78 9.82 -8.47
C MET A 1 -34.05 8.67 -7.79
N LEU A 2 -34.79 7.65 -7.40
CA LEU A 2 -34.31 6.50 -6.61
C LEU A 2 -33.39 5.65 -7.49
N VAL A 3 -32.08 5.62 -7.21
CA VAL A 3 -31.21 4.58 -7.78
C VAL A 3 -31.55 3.30 -7.01
N SER A 4 -32.44 2.51 -7.58
CA SER A 4 -32.76 1.16 -7.13
C SER A 4 -31.46 0.37 -6.94
N ASP A 5 -31.27 -0.23 -5.75
CA ASP A 5 -30.22 -1.21 -5.47
C ASP A 5 -30.32 -2.35 -6.49
N SER A 6 -29.59 -2.20 -7.59
CA SER A 6 -29.54 -3.18 -8.68
C SER A 6 -28.84 -4.43 -8.17
N PRO A 7 -29.24 -5.63 -8.63
CA PRO A 7 -28.72 -6.90 -8.14
C PRO A 7 -27.18 -6.97 -8.21
N SER A 8 -26.59 -7.75 -7.30
CA SER A 8 -25.15 -8.01 -7.28
C SER A 8 -24.73 -8.61 -8.63
N LEU A 9 -23.75 -7.96 -9.27
CA LEU A 9 -23.14 -8.40 -10.53
C LEU A 9 -22.66 -9.85 -10.41
N ASP A 10 -23.05 -10.73 -11.34
CA ASP A 10 -22.50 -12.08 -11.39
C ASP A 10 -21.15 -12.11 -12.13
N LEU A 11 -20.46 -13.26 -12.09
CA LEU A 11 -19.12 -13.39 -12.67
C LEU A 11 -19.15 -13.33 -14.21
N ALA A 12 -20.19 -13.89 -14.84
CA ALA A 12 -20.30 -13.95 -16.29
C ALA A 12 -20.61 -12.57 -16.86
N GLU A 13 -21.51 -11.83 -16.20
CA GLU A 13 -21.79 -10.43 -16.51
C GLU A 13 -20.55 -9.56 -16.35
N LEU A 14 -19.79 -9.73 -15.26
CA LEU A 14 -18.54 -9.00 -15.07
C LEU A 14 -17.52 -9.30 -16.17
N GLN A 15 -17.38 -10.58 -16.56
CA GLN A 15 -16.51 -10.97 -17.67
C GLN A 15 -16.97 -10.33 -18.98
N GLY A 16 -18.27 -10.35 -19.27
CA GLY A 16 -18.84 -9.72 -20.48
C GLY A 16 -18.56 -8.22 -20.54
N LEU A 17 -18.77 -7.50 -19.44
CA LEU A 17 -18.47 -6.07 -19.34
C LEU A 17 -16.98 -5.77 -19.49
N LEU A 18 -16.12 -6.62 -18.90
CA LEU A 18 -14.68 -6.50 -19.05
C LEU A 18 -14.22 -6.74 -20.48
N VAL A 19 -14.78 -7.73 -21.20
CA VAL A 19 -14.44 -8.02 -22.60
C VAL A 19 -14.95 -6.94 -23.55
N ALA A 20 -16.14 -6.40 -23.28
CA ALA A 20 -16.72 -5.32 -24.08
C ALA A 20 -15.84 -4.06 -24.08
N ALA A 21 -15.16 -3.77 -22.97
CA ALA A 21 -14.32 -2.58 -22.84
C ALA A 21 -12.94 -2.67 -23.52
N ASP A 22 -12.52 -3.80 -24.09
CA ASP A 22 -11.68 -4.74 -23.34
C ASP A 22 -11.37 -6.12 -23.94
N PRO A 23 -11.26 -6.38 -25.27
CA PRO A 23 -11.13 -7.75 -25.78
C PRO A 23 -9.94 -8.55 -25.22
N ALA A 24 -8.90 -7.89 -24.70
CA ALA A 24 -7.76 -8.55 -24.08
C ALA A 24 -8.01 -8.98 -22.63
N ALA A 25 -9.08 -8.51 -21.99
CA ALA A 25 -9.35 -8.71 -20.57
C ALA A 25 -9.95 -10.09 -20.26
N LEU A 26 -9.28 -10.83 -19.37
CA LEU A 26 -9.68 -12.15 -18.94
C LEU A 26 -9.71 -12.24 -17.41
N LEU A 27 -10.86 -12.60 -16.85
CA LEU A 27 -10.94 -13.01 -15.46
C LEU A 27 -10.34 -14.40 -15.27
N VAL A 28 -9.43 -14.50 -14.30
CA VAL A 28 -8.76 -15.75 -13.95
C VAL A 28 -8.76 -16.01 -12.45
N ARG A 29 -8.81 -17.30 -12.09
CA ARG A 29 -8.68 -17.75 -10.72
C ARG A 29 -7.37 -17.24 -10.08
N PRO A 30 -7.36 -16.82 -8.79
CA PRO A 30 -6.18 -16.25 -8.15
C PRO A 30 -4.95 -17.18 -8.13
N ARG A 31 -5.17 -18.49 -8.13
CA ARG A 31 -4.08 -19.49 -8.19
C ARG A 31 -3.41 -19.50 -9.56
N LEU A 32 -4.20 -19.39 -10.64
CA LEU A 32 -3.71 -19.32 -12.00
C LEU A 32 -2.84 -18.08 -12.20
N LEU A 33 -3.36 -16.90 -11.81
CA LEU A 33 -2.65 -15.63 -11.94
C LEU A 33 -1.28 -15.66 -11.24
N ARG A 34 -1.24 -16.14 -9.99
CA ARG A 34 0.03 -16.28 -9.26
C ARG A 34 1.01 -17.24 -9.94
N ARG A 35 0.50 -18.33 -10.51
CA ARG A 35 1.31 -19.31 -11.22
C ARG A 35 1.92 -18.67 -12.47
N VAL A 36 1.10 -18.00 -13.28
CA VAL A 36 1.54 -17.28 -14.48
C VAL A 36 2.63 -16.27 -14.14
N ILE A 37 2.40 -15.37 -13.18
CA ILE A 37 3.39 -14.36 -12.79
C ILE A 37 4.71 -15.01 -12.32
N LYS A 38 4.64 -16.09 -11.53
CA LYS A 38 5.85 -16.78 -11.05
C LYS A 38 6.69 -17.35 -12.18
N TYR A 39 6.04 -17.98 -13.16
CA TYR A 39 6.74 -18.59 -14.29
C TYR A 39 7.28 -17.54 -15.25
N ASP A 40 6.46 -16.55 -15.60
CA ASP A 40 6.80 -15.54 -16.60
C ASP A 40 7.89 -14.59 -16.10
N CYS A 41 7.81 -14.13 -14.85
CA CYS A 41 8.84 -13.31 -14.22
C CYS A 41 10.05 -14.12 -13.69
N ARG A 42 10.11 -15.44 -13.95
CA ARG A 42 11.18 -16.37 -13.51
C ARG A 42 11.53 -16.25 -12.02
N LEU A 43 10.51 -16.07 -11.17
CA LEU A 43 10.70 -15.89 -9.73
C LEU A 43 11.23 -17.18 -9.10
N LYS A 44 12.52 -17.22 -8.76
CA LYS A 44 13.17 -18.35 -8.08
C LYS A 44 12.92 -18.28 -6.56
N GLY A 45 12.07 -19.14 -6.03
CA GLY A 45 11.92 -19.34 -4.58
C GLY A 45 10.53 -19.79 -4.10
N LEU A 46 10.50 -20.49 -2.95
CA LEU A 46 9.30 -20.86 -2.18
C LEU A 46 8.69 -19.64 -1.45
N GLY A 47 8.53 -18.50 -2.15
CA GLY A 47 7.88 -17.30 -1.63
C GLY A 47 6.37 -17.30 -1.89
N LEU A 48 5.55 -17.09 -0.85
CA LEU A 48 4.08 -16.99 -0.95
C LEU A 48 3.57 -15.65 -1.51
N GLN A 49 4.46 -14.66 -1.69
CA GLN A 49 4.11 -13.30 -2.03
C GLN A 49 4.54 -12.98 -3.47
N VAL A 50 3.54 -12.78 -4.33
CA VAL A 50 3.72 -12.32 -5.71
C VAL A 50 3.39 -10.82 -5.69
N PRO A 51 4.34 -9.93 -6.02
CA PRO A 51 4.05 -8.51 -6.27
C PRO A 51 2.94 -8.37 -7.32
N HIS A 52 2.16 -7.30 -7.26
CA HIS A 52 1.16 -7.03 -8.31
C HIS A 52 0.10 -8.14 -8.53
N ARG A 53 -0.22 -8.96 -7.53
CA ARG A 53 -1.03 -10.20 -7.69
C ARG A 53 -2.46 -10.07 -8.23
N LYS A 54 -2.96 -8.86 -8.50
CA LYS A 54 -4.37 -8.62 -8.87
C LYS A 54 -4.57 -8.55 -10.38
N THR A 55 -3.54 -8.17 -11.13
CA THR A 55 -3.57 -8.17 -12.60
C THR A 55 -2.18 -8.46 -13.17
N TYR A 56 -2.12 -8.94 -14.41
CA TYR A 56 -0.87 -9.19 -15.13
C TYR A 56 -1.11 -9.18 -16.63
N ALA A 57 -0.25 -8.52 -17.40
CA ALA A 57 -0.26 -8.58 -18.85
C ALA A 57 0.74 -9.64 -19.34
N ILE A 58 0.36 -10.44 -20.32
CA ILE A 58 1.21 -11.51 -20.86
C ILE A 58 0.92 -11.76 -22.34
N GLU A 59 1.94 -12.17 -23.10
CA GLU A 59 1.78 -12.68 -24.46
C GLU A 59 0.91 -13.93 -24.49
N ARG A 60 -0.04 -13.99 -25.43
CA ARG A 60 -0.97 -15.12 -25.59
C ARG A 60 -0.24 -16.44 -25.69
N ASP A 61 0.80 -16.51 -26.53
CA ASP A 61 1.51 -17.76 -26.76
C ASP A 61 2.30 -18.21 -25.51
N ALA A 62 2.74 -17.26 -24.68
CA ALA A 62 3.34 -17.57 -23.38
C ALA A 62 2.29 -18.06 -22.37
N LEU A 63 1.12 -17.43 -22.33
CA LEU A 63 -0.01 -17.87 -21.51
C LEU A 63 -0.45 -19.30 -21.86
N LEU A 64 -0.63 -19.60 -23.15
CA LEU A 64 -1.06 -20.92 -23.63
C LEU A 64 -0.04 -22.03 -23.34
N ARG A 65 1.24 -21.70 -23.15
CA ARG A 65 2.26 -22.66 -22.68
C ARG A 65 2.17 -22.96 -21.17
N LEU A 66 1.59 -22.05 -20.38
CA LEU A 66 1.54 -22.11 -18.91
C LEU A 66 0.19 -22.59 -18.36
N VAL A 67 -0.83 -22.66 -19.20
CA VAL A 67 -2.22 -22.93 -18.82
C VAL A 67 -2.76 -24.10 -19.64
N ALA A 68 -3.33 -25.08 -18.96
CA ALA A 68 -3.97 -26.22 -19.62
C ALA A 68 -5.28 -25.79 -20.32
N GLY A 69 -5.66 -26.52 -21.37
CA GLY A 69 -6.83 -26.22 -22.21
C GLY A 69 -8.19 -26.26 -21.49
N ASP A 70 -8.25 -26.63 -20.23
CA ASP A 70 -9.45 -26.65 -19.39
C ASP A 70 -9.42 -25.59 -18.27
N GLU A 71 -8.29 -24.91 -18.08
CA GLU A 71 -8.10 -23.94 -16.99
C GLU A 71 -8.54 -22.52 -17.35
N LEU A 72 -8.59 -22.20 -18.65
CA LEU A 72 -9.23 -20.99 -19.20
C LEU A 72 -10.68 -21.33 -19.59
N GLN A 73 -11.59 -20.35 -19.52
CA GLN A 73 -12.96 -20.54 -20.02
C GLN A 73 -12.90 -20.89 -21.52
N ARG A 74 -13.70 -21.88 -21.97
CA ARG A 74 -13.63 -22.45 -23.34
C ARG A 74 -13.80 -21.39 -24.44
N ASP A 75 -14.65 -20.40 -24.21
CA ASP A 75 -14.88 -19.30 -25.17
C ASP A 75 -13.68 -18.37 -25.26
N ALA A 76 -12.96 -18.18 -24.16
CA ALA A 76 -11.77 -17.34 -24.12
C ALA A 76 -10.64 -17.91 -24.99
N GLN A 77 -10.53 -19.23 -25.17
CA GLN A 77 -9.41 -19.83 -25.91
C GLN A 77 -9.45 -19.60 -27.42
N ARG A 78 -10.63 -19.32 -27.99
CA ARG A 78 -10.81 -19.32 -29.45
C ARG A 78 -10.46 -18.01 -30.14
N GLN A 79 -10.31 -16.89 -29.40
CA GLN A 79 -10.13 -15.55 -29.99
C GLN A 79 -9.22 -14.62 -29.16
N LEU A 80 -8.24 -15.15 -28.41
CA LEU A 80 -7.34 -14.27 -27.63
C LEU A 80 -6.49 -13.39 -28.57
N PRO A 81 -6.44 -12.06 -28.33
CA PRO A 81 -5.50 -11.17 -28.99
C PRO A 81 -4.05 -11.53 -28.64
N ALA A 82 -3.08 -10.96 -29.36
CA ALA A 82 -1.65 -11.28 -29.18
C ALA A 82 -1.17 -11.05 -27.74
N LYS A 83 -1.63 -9.97 -27.10
CA LYS A 83 -1.41 -9.69 -25.67
C LYS A 83 -2.71 -9.81 -24.89
N VAL A 84 -2.64 -10.39 -23.69
CA VAL A 84 -3.80 -10.67 -22.83
C VAL A 84 -3.61 -10.02 -21.47
N ILE A 85 -4.67 -9.41 -20.93
CA ILE A 85 -4.74 -8.89 -19.56
C ILE A 85 -5.43 -9.92 -18.67
N LEU A 86 -4.67 -10.50 -17.75
CA LEU A 86 -5.23 -11.34 -16.71
C LEU A 86 -5.67 -10.48 -15.53
N ILE A 87 -6.94 -10.56 -15.16
CA ILE A 87 -7.50 -9.89 -13.99
C ILE A 87 -7.98 -10.93 -12.99
N GLN A 88 -7.62 -10.76 -11.72
CA GLN A 88 -8.04 -11.71 -10.70
C GLN A 88 -9.57 -11.71 -10.55
N GLU A 89 -10.18 -12.89 -10.68
CA GLU A 89 -11.58 -13.12 -10.36
C GLU A 89 -11.91 -12.59 -8.95
N PRO A 90 -13.10 -11.99 -8.79
CA PRO A 90 -13.55 -11.62 -7.46
C PRO A 90 -13.73 -12.88 -6.65
N ASP A 91 -13.33 -12.82 -5.38
CA ASP A 91 -13.77 -13.83 -4.41
C ASP A 91 -15.31 -13.86 -4.48
N PRO A 92 -15.98 -15.02 -4.65
CA PRO A 92 -17.45 -15.10 -4.75
C PRO A 92 -18.16 -14.35 -3.62
N ASN A 93 -17.49 -14.31 -2.47
CA ASN A 93 -17.87 -13.60 -1.27
C ASN A 93 -17.72 -12.06 -1.30
N SER A 94 -16.92 -11.53 -2.21
CA SER A 94 -16.75 -10.09 -2.46
C SER A 94 -17.83 -9.55 -3.37
N LEU A 95 -18.27 -10.32 -4.39
CA LEU A 95 -19.39 -9.95 -5.26
C LEU A 95 -20.70 -9.76 -4.46
N THR A 96 -20.93 -10.59 -3.45
CA THR A 96 -22.10 -10.47 -2.57
C THR A 96 -22.03 -9.30 -1.58
N SER A 97 -20.85 -8.70 -1.38
CA SER A 97 -20.63 -7.65 -0.36
C SER A 97 -20.47 -6.24 -0.94
N LEU A 98 -20.21 -6.15 -2.24
CA LEU A 98 -20.02 -4.89 -2.95
C LEU A 98 -21.27 -4.63 -3.78
N THR A 99 -21.70 -3.37 -3.83
CA THR A 99 -22.74 -2.98 -4.79
C THR A 99 -22.22 -3.15 -6.22
N ARG A 100 -23.13 -3.21 -7.20
CA ARG A 100 -22.76 -3.20 -8.63
C ARG A 100 -21.78 -2.06 -8.93
N ALA A 101 -22.12 -0.83 -8.52
CA ALA A 101 -21.29 0.35 -8.71
C ALA A 101 -19.86 0.20 -8.12
N GLN A 102 -19.74 -0.34 -6.91
CA GLN A 102 -18.43 -0.58 -6.27
C GLN A 102 -17.63 -1.66 -6.99
N THR A 103 -18.30 -2.72 -7.46
CA THR A 103 -17.67 -3.79 -8.23
C THR A 103 -17.16 -3.26 -9.56
N LEU A 104 -17.98 -2.53 -10.32
CA LEU A 104 -17.58 -1.94 -11.59
C LEU A 104 -16.41 -0.96 -11.44
N LEU A 105 -16.44 -0.06 -10.46
CA LEU A 105 -15.30 0.85 -10.18
C LEU A 105 -14.01 0.09 -9.85
N LYS A 106 -14.11 -0.96 -9.04
CA LYS A 106 -12.94 -1.77 -8.67
C LYS A 106 -12.33 -2.44 -9.90
N TYR A 107 -13.15 -3.03 -10.76
CA TYR A 107 -12.67 -3.77 -11.93
C TYR A 107 -12.25 -2.85 -13.07
N TRP A 108 -12.92 -1.71 -13.23
CA TRP A 108 -12.46 -0.63 -14.12
C TRP A 108 -11.07 -0.15 -13.73
N ARG A 109 -10.83 0.11 -12.44
CA ARG A 109 -9.51 0.51 -11.94
C ARG A 109 -8.42 -0.54 -12.25
N LEU A 110 -8.72 -1.82 -12.06
CA LEU A 110 -7.78 -2.92 -12.37
C LEU A 110 -7.50 -3.04 -13.88
N LEU A 111 -8.54 -2.87 -14.70
CA LEU A 111 -8.42 -2.89 -16.16
C LEU A 111 -7.60 -1.70 -16.65
N PHE A 112 -7.93 -0.49 -16.19
CA PHE A 112 -7.20 0.75 -16.47
C PHE A 112 -5.72 0.59 -16.15
N HIS A 113 -5.39 0.15 -14.94
CA HIS A 113 -4.01 -0.06 -14.51
C HIS A 113 -3.26 -1.00 -15.48
N SER A 114 -3.88 -2.11 -15.85
CA SER A 114 -3.22 -3.12 -16.71
C SER A 114 -3.12 -2.68 -18.17
N ARG A 115 -4.09 -1.91 -18.66
CA ARG A 115 -4.05 -1.32 -20.00
C ARG A 115 -2.98 -0.23 -20.10
N MET A 116 -2.72 0.52 -19.02
CA MET A 116 -1.57 1.44 -18.94
C MET A 116 -0.25 0.69 -19.12
N HIS A 117 -0.05 -0.42 -18.41
CA HIS A 117 1.14 -1.29 -18.61
C HIS A 117 1.28 -1.73 -20.06
N LEU A 118 0.21 -2.28 -20.64
CA LEU A 118 0.24 -2.74 -22.03
C LEU A 118 0.57 -1.63 -23.03
N ALA A 119 -0.05 -0.46 -22.87
CA ALA A 119 0.19 0.67 -23.77
C ALA A 119 1.65 1.14 -23.70
N LEU A 120 2.24 1.18 -22.50
CA LEU A 120 3.65 1.53 -22.31
C LEU A 120 4.60 0.45 -22.87
N ASP A 121 4.26 -0.82 -22.71
CA ASP A 121 5.01 -1.93 -23.30
C ASP A 121 4.93 -1.93 -24.83
N GLU A 122 3.78 -1.57 -25.40
CA GLU A 122 3.61 -1.38 -26.85
C GLU A 122 4.46 -0.22 -27.36
N ARG A 123 4.45 0.93 -26.68
CA ARG A 123 5.34 2.05 -27.00
C ARG A 123 6.82 1.63 -26.95
N ALA A 124 7.20 0.84 -25.95
CA ALA A 124 8.56 0.33 -25.83
C ALA A 124 8.91 -0.65 -26.97
N ALA A 125 8.00 -1.55 -27.33
CA ALA A 125 8.19 -2.50 -28.43
C ALA A 125 8.30 -1.79 -29.80
N GLU A 126 7.59 -0.68 -29.99
CA GLU A 126 7.67 0.18 -31.17
C GLU A 126 8.91 1.10 -31.18
N GLY A 127 9.75 1.05 -30.14
CA GLY A 127 10.92 1.93 -30.01
C GLY A 127 10.58 3.38 -29.68
N LYS A 128 9.35 3.67 -29.27
CA LYS A 128 8.86 5.01 -28.88
C LYS A 128 9.00 5.31 -27.38
N LEU A 129 9.47 4.34 -26.60
CA LEU A 129 9.83 4.47 -25.19
C LEU A 129 11.12 3.67 -24.94
N THR A 130 12.26 4.27 -25.30
CA THR A 130 13.57 3.66 -25.16
C THR A 130 14.12 3.82 -23.74
N ALA A 131 15.18 3.07 -23.41
CA ALA A 131 15.88 3.24 -22.14
C ALA A 131 16.49 4.65 -21.99
N THR A 132 16.81 5.34 -23.09
CA THR A 132 17.27 6.73 -23.07
C THR A 132 16.14 7.68 -22.70
N ASP A 133 14.97 7.51 -23.32
CA ASP A 133 13.79 8.33 -23.02
C ASP A 133 13.40 8.20 -21.54
N VAL A 134 13.38 6.97 -21.01
CA VAL A 134 13.09 6.71 -19.59
C VAL A 134 14.09 7.44 -18.68
N ARG A 135 15.40 7.41 -18.99
CA ARG A 135 16.40 8.14 -18.22
C ARG A 135 16.18 9.65 -18.27
N GLU A 136 15.83 10.20 -19.42
CA GLU A 136 15.49 11.63 -19.56
C GLU A 136 14.27 12.00 -18.73
N ARG A 137 13.23 11.15 -18.70
CA ARG A 137 12.06 11.36 -17.84
C ARG A 137 12.41 11.32 -16.36
N ILE A 138 13.25 10.37 -15.95
CA ILE A 138 13.73 10.27 -14.56
C ILE A 138 14.51 11.54 -14.18
N GLN A 139 15.35 12.08 -15.07
CA GLN A 139 16.06 13.33 -14.83
C GLN A 139 15.10 14.52 -14.70
N GLN A 140 14.04 14.58 -15.50
CA GLN A 140 13.00 15.62 -15.42
C GLN A 140 12.15 15.51 -14.14
N ILE A 141 11.88 14.29 -13.68
CA ILE A 141 11.20 14.03 -12.38
C ILE A 141 12.10 14.41 -11.20
N GLY A 142 13.41 14.25 -11.36
CA GLY A 142 14.40 14.42 -10.32
C GLY A 142 14.83 13.06 -9.73
N PRO A 143 16.14 12.75 -9.67
CA PRO A 143 16.63 11.46 -9.18
C PRO A 143 16.15 11.11 -7.76
N SER A 144 16.21 12.07 -6.82
CA SER A 144 15.77 11.86 -5.44
C SER A 144 14.27 11.55 -5.36
N THR A 145 13.44 12.25 -6.14
CA THR A 145 12.01 12.00 -6.23
C THR A 145 11.73 10.63 -6.85
N PHE A 146 12.51 10.22 -7.84
CA PHE A 146 12.38 8.90 -8.45
C PHE A 146 12.81 7.76 -7.52
N ASP A 147 13.80 7.99 -6.65
CA ASP A 147 14.18 7.04 -5.60
C ASP A 147 13.09 6.89 -4.53
N GLU A 148 12.40 7.98 -4.14
CA GLU A 148 11.19 7.91 -3.31
C GLU A 148 10.11 7.05 -3.98
N ILE A 149 9.82 7.32 -5.26
CA ILE A 149 8.85 6.55 -6.05
C ILE A 149 9.21 5.06 -6.02
N ARG A 150 10.47 4.71 -6.31
CA ARG A 150 10.95 3.33 -6.26
C ARG A 150 10.74 2.71 -4.88
N ALA A 151 11.10 3.42 -3.82
CA ALA A 151 10.95 2.95 -2.45
C ALA A 151 9.48 2.71 -2.08
N VAL A 152 8.57 3.60 -2.49
CA VAL A 152 7.12 3.47 -2.27
C VAL A 152 6.57 2.27 -3.03
N LEU A 153 6.87 2.13 -4.33
CA LEU A 153 6.37 1.01 -5.14
C LEU A 153 6.91 -0.34 -4.64
N LYS A 154 8.14 -0.37 -4.15
CA LYS A 154 8.73 -1.56 -3.52
C LYS A 154 8.05 -1.90 -2.19
N GLN A 155 7.85 -0.90 -1.33
CA GLN A 155 7.17 -1.08 -0.03
C GLN A 155 5.72 -1.55 -0.21
N GLU A 156 5.01 -1.02 -1.21
CA GLU A 156 3.65 -1.42 -1.56
C GLU A 156 3.59 -2.76 -2.33
N ASN A 157 4.76 -3.36 -2.62
CA ASN A 157 4.90 -4.63 -3.30
C ASN A 157 4.22 -4.64 -4.68
N PHE A 158 4.44 -3.56 -5.44
CA PHE A 158 4.00 -3.37 -6.82
C PHE A 158 5.03 -3.83 -7.85
N LEU A 159 6.33 -3.70 -7.55
CA LEU A 159 7.39 -3.99 -8.52
C LEU A 159 7.58 -5.50 -8.74
N LEU A 160 7.54 -5.93 -10.01
CA LEU A 160 7.94 -7.25 -10.45
C LEU A 160 9.40 -7.23 -10.95
N PRO A 161 10.20 -8.28 -10.69
CA PRO A 161 11.51 -8.40 -11.29
C PRO A 161 11.47 -8.49 -12.82
N PRO A 162 12.44 -7.88 -13.54
CA PRO A 162 13.54 -7.08 -13.01
C PRO A 162 13.08 -5.68 -12.53
N GLU A 163 13.56 -5.24 -11.36
CA GLU A 163 13.28 -3.91 -10.80
C GLU A 163 14.16 -2.82 -11.44
N ASP A 164 14.28 -2.85 -12.77
CA ASP A 164 15.04 -1.85 -13.54
C ASP A 164 14.29 -0.51 -13.66
N ASP A 165 14.99 0.53 -14.09
CA ASP A 165 14.44 1.89 -14.16
C ASP A 165 13.18 1.98 -15.04
N ARG A 166 13.12 1.18 -16.11
CA ARG A 166 11.95 1.12 -16.99
C ARG A 166 10.77 0.45 -16.28
N ALA A 167 10.97 -0.68 -15.62
CA ALA A 167 9.92 -1.36 -14.88
C ALA A 167 9.36 -0.47 -13.76
N VAL A 168 10.23 0.23 -13.02
CA VAL A 168 9.84 1.20 -12.00
C VAL A 168 9.06 2.36 -12.62
N TYR A 169 9.54 2.90 -13.75
CA TYR A 169 8.89 4.00 -14.45
C TYR A 169 7.49 3.62 -14.95
N VAL A 170 7.34 2.45 -15.58
CA VAL A 170 6.05 1.96 -16.08
C VAL A 170 5.06 1.76 -14.94
N GLU A 171 5.47 1.09 -13.86
CA GLU A 171 4.62 0.90 -12.68
C GLU A 171 4.25 2.24 -12.03
N PHE A 172 5.21 3.17 -11.96
CA PHE A 172 4.96 4.52 -11.46
C PHE A 172 3.86 5.22 -12.26
N LEU A 173 3.91 5.20 -13.59
CA LEU A 173 2.89 5.84 -14.42
C LEU A 173 1.51 5.18 -14.25
N ALA A 174 1.47 3.86 -14.21
CA ALA A 174 0.23 3.12 -13.99
C ALA A 174 -0.41 3.52 -12.65
N VAL A 175 0.38 3.55 -11.56
CA VAL A 175 -0.11 3.95 -10.23
C VAL A 175 -0.44 5.45 -10.17
N TYR A 176 0.38 6.32 -10.74
CA TYR A 176 0.19 7.77 -10.72
C TYR A 176 -1.13 8.15 -11.38
N TRP A 177 -1.36 7.69 -12.61
CA TRP A 177 -2.60 7.98 -13.34
C TRP A 177 -3.81 7.31 -12.71
N GLU A 178 -3.66 6.10 -12.17
CA GLU A 178 -4.71 5.45 -11.40
C GLU A 178 -5.13 6.32 -10.19
N LEU A 179 -4.17 6.89 -9.46
CA LEU A 179 -4.46 7.80 -8.36
C LEU A 179 -5.14 9.07 -8.88
N CYS A 180 -4.69 9.67 -9.97
CA CYS A 180 -5.33 10.86 -10.55
C CYS A 180 -6.82 10.66 -10.87
N PHE A 181 -7.18 9.54 -11.49
CA PHE A 181 -8.56 9.29 -11.93
C PHE A 181 -9.46 8.71 -10.84
N PHE A 182 -8.95 7.76 -10.04
CA PHE A 182 -9.78 7.00 -9.11
C PHE A 182 -9.65 7.44 -7.64
N ALA A 183 -8.58 8.17 -7.30
CA ALA A 183 -8.28 8.51 -5.91
C ALA A 183 -7.42 9.78 -5.77
N ASN A 184 -7.77 10.86 -6.48
CA ASN A 184 -6.91 12.05 -6.63
C ASN A 184 -6.31 12.60 -5.31
N PRO A 185 -7.06 12.64 -4.18
CA PRO A 185 -6.50 13.11 -2.91
C PRO A 185 -5.29 12.29 -2.43
N LEU A 186 -5.17 11.03 -2.84
CA LEU A 186 -4.12 10.10 -2.38
C LEU A 186 -2.81 10.20 -3.14
N ARG A 187 -2.78 10.92 -4.27
CA ARG A 187 -1.59 11.07 -5.11
C ARG A 187 -0.37 11.52 -4.32
N PHE A 188 -0.49 12.64 -3.60
CA PHE A 188 0.60 13.20 -2.79
C PHE A 188 0.76 12.54 -1.42
N HIS A 189 -0.10 11.59 -1.07
CA HIS A 189 0.09 10.73 0.11
C HIS A 189 0.90 9.48 -0.22
N TYR A 190 0.89 9.06 -1.49
CA TYR A 190 1.73 7.99 -2.02
C TYR A 190 3.09 8.52 -2.41
N PHE A 191 3.15 9.66 -3.10
CA PHE A 191 4.39 10.27 -3.56
C PHE A 191 4.46 11.75 -3.11
N PRO A 192 4.84 12.01 -1.85
CA PRO A 192 4.94 13.37 -1.31
C PRO A 192 5.83 14.29 -2.13
N SER A 193 6.98 13.81 -2.60
CA SER A 193 7.97 14.63 -3.32
C SER A 193 7.48 15.12 -4.70
N LEU A 194 6.39 14.55 -5.23
CA LEU A 194 5.78 15.03 -6.49
C LEU A 194 5.12 16.40 -6.38
N ARG A 195 4.98 16.97 -5.19
CA ARG A 195 4.43 18.34 -5.01
C ARG A 195 5.31 19.40 -5.66
N ASP A 196 6.62 19.16 -5.68
CA ASP A 196 7.63 20.09 -6.14
C ASP A 196 8.07 19.82 -7.58
N VAL A 197 7.55 18.75 -8.20
CA VAL A 197 7.87 18.38 -9.57
C VAL A 197 6.88 19.09 -10.53
N PRO A 198 7.38 19.79 -11.57
CA PRO A 198 6.52 20.39 -12.58
C PRO A 198 5.68 19.31 -13.30
N ASP A 199 4.53 19.71 -13.83
CA ASP A 199 3.46 18.85 -14.37
C ASP A 199 3.91 17.46 -14.88
N ILE A 200 3.76 16.44 -14.01
CA ILE A 200 4.05 15.04 -14.33
C ILE A 200 3.26 14.59 -15.56
N GLY A 201 2.06 15.13 -15.81
CA GLY A 201 1.28 14.78 -16.99
C GLY A 201 2.00 15.13 -18.29
N ARG A 202 2.77 16.22 -18.29
CA ARG A 202 3.61 16.61 -19.43
C ARG A 202 4.90 15.81 -19.50
N ILE A 203 5.53 15.53 -18.36
CA ILE A 203 6.77 14.74 -18.32
C ILE A 203 6.50 13.30 -18.76
N ALA A 204 5.36 12.73 -18.38
CA ALA A 204 4.98 11.36 -18.64
C ALA A 204 3.85 11.22 -19.68
N ALA A 205 3.92 12.04 -20.74
CA ALA A 205 2.99 12.02 -21.86
C ALA A 205 3.23 10.86 -22.85
N ASP A 206 3.82 9.75 -22.39
CA ASP A 206 4.15 8.59 -23.22
C ASP A 206 2.90 7.83 -23.68
N VAL A 207 1.78 8.01 -22.99
CA VAL A 207 0.47 7.44 -23.32
C VAL A 207 -0.65 8.45 -23.04
N ASP A 208 -1.74 8.36 -23.82
CA ASP A 208 -2.95 9.15 -23.58
C ASP A 208 -3.77 8.51 -22.44
N ALA A 209 -3.50 8.94 -21.22
CA ALA A 209 -4.13 8.38 -20.03
C ALA A 209 -5.64 8.70 -19.96
N GLU A 210 -6.09 9.82 -20.53
CA GLU A 210 -7.51 10.18 -20.58
C GLU A 210 -8.28 9.29 -21.57
N GLN A 211 -7.68 9.01 -22.72
CA GLN A 211 -8.24 8.08 -23.70
C GLN A 211 -8.30 6.66 -23.13
N ILE A 212 -7.25 6.19 -22.44
CA ILE A 212 -7.26 4.89 -21.76
C ILE A 212 -8.34 4.85 -20.66
N PHE A 213 -8.46 5.90 -19.86
CA PHE A 213 -9.50 6.01 -18.83
C PHE A 213 -10.90 5.90 -19.43
N THR A 214 -11.15 6.64 -20.51
CA THR A 214 -12.43 6.62 -21.23
C THR A 214 -12.73 5.24 -21.83
N ASN A 215 -11.77 4.65 -22.54
CA ASN A 215 -11.98 3.40 -23.27
C ASN A 215 -12.13 2.19 -22.34
N THR A 216 -11.46 2.21 -21.18
CA THR A 216 -11.56 1.11 -20.20
C THR A 216 -12.78 1.19 -19.29
N ARG A 217 -13.62 2.23 -19.44
CA ARG A 217 -14.80 2.42 -18.60
C ARG A 217 -15.82 1.32 -18.85
N LEU A 218 -16.11 0.55 -17.80
CA LEU A 218 -17.14 -0.47 -17.85
C LEU A 218 -18.53 0.16 -17.95
N GLU A 219 -19.39 -0.43 -18.79
CA GLU A 219 -20.77 0.04 -18.93
C GLU A 219 -21.49 0.03 -17.58
N GLY A 220 -22.16 1.15 -17.25
CA GLY A 220 -22.83 1.35 -15.97
C GLY A 220 -21.89 1.67 -14.80
N ALA A 221 -20.57 1.78 -15.00
CA ALA A 221 -19.66 2.27 -13.96
C ALA A 221 -19.93 3.77 -13.68
N PRO A 222 -20.14 4.17 -12.42
CA PRO A 222 -20.31 5.58 -12.07
C PRO A 222 -18.98 6.34 -12.25
N ASP A 223 -19.06 7.67 -12.37
CA ASP A 223 -17.87 8.51 -12.32
C ASP A 223 -17.15 8.36 -10.95
N PRO A 224 -15.83 8.09 -10.91
CA PRO A 224 -15.13 7.84 -9.65
C PRO A 224 -15.15 9.02 -8.68
N LYS A 225 -15.06 10.25 -9.19
CA LYS A 225 -15.03 11.48 -8.35
C LYS A 225 -16.41 11.73 -7.74
N ALA A 226 -17.45 11.74 -8.58
CA ALA A 226 -18.83 11.90 -8.14
C ALA A 226 -19.24 10.77 -7.18
N PHE A 227 -18.82 9.53 -7.44
CA PHE A 227 -19.07 8.41 -6.54
C PHE A 227 -18.36 8.58 -5.19
N ALA A 228 -17.10 9.03 -5.18
CA ALA A 228 -16.37 9.30 -3.95
C ALA A 228 -17.03 10.42 -3.12
N GLU A 229 -17.48 11.50 -3.75
CA GLU A 229 -18.16 12.63 -3.11
C GLU A 229 -19.53 12.24 -2.53
N ALA A 230 -20.36 11.55 -3.33
CA ALA A 230 -21.66 11.05 -2.88
C ALA A 230 -21.52 10.09 -1.67
N ASN A 231 -20.46 9.27 -1.65
CA ASN A 231 -20.18 8.40 -0.52
C ASN A 231 -19.56 9.14 0.68
N ARG A 232 -18.85 10.26 0.49
CA ARG A 232 -18.43 11.10 1.64
C ARG A 232 -19.64 11.69 2.35
N GLY A 233 -20.60 12.24 1.61
CA GLY A 233 -21.84 12.79 2.19
C GLY A 233 -22.70 11.73 2.88
N ARG A 234 -22.85 10.54 2.27
CA ARG A 234 -23.55 9.41 2.91
C ARG A 234 -22.82 8.93 4.16
N ASN A 235 -21.50 8.79 4.15
CA ASN A 235 -20.76 8.29 5.31
C ASN A 235 -20.80 9.29 6.49
N GLN A 236 -20.77 10.60 6.24
CA GLN A 236 -20.97 11.62 7.28
C GLN A 236 -22.38 11.57 7.89
N ALA A 237 -23.43 11.38 7.07
CA ALA A 237 -24.80 11.19 7.55
C ALA A 237 -25.02 9.82 8.24
N THR A 238 -24.29 8.78 7.80
CA THR A 238 -24.41 7.40 8.32
C THR A 238 -23.70 7.23 9.67
N ILE A 239 -22.64 8.00 9.94
CA ILE A 239 -21.97 8.03 11.25
C ILE A 239 -22.92 8.59 12.34
N GLY A 240 -23.83 9.50 12.00
CA GLY A 240 -24.87 9.98 12.91
C GLY A 240 -26.09 9.07 13.06
N ALA A 241 -26.41 8.24 12.06
CA ALA A 241 -27.69 7.52 11.99
C ALA A 241 -27.61 5.99 12.21
N ARG A 242 -26.43 5.36 12.11
CA ARG A 242 -26.32 3.88 12.04
C ARG A 242 -25.81 3.22 13.32
N ALA A 243 -26.25 3.74 14.47
CA ALA A 243 -26.14 3.06 15.75
C ALA A 243 -27.21 1.96 15.94
N VAL A 244 -28.20 1.82 15.05
CA VAL A 244 -29.30 0.84 15.20
C VAL A 244 -29.77 0.34 13.84
N GLY A 245 -29.61 -0.96 13.51
CA GLY A 245 -30.42 -1.62 12.45
C GLY A 245 -29.76 -1.96 11.09
N GLY A 246 -28.59 -2.60 11.05
CA GLY A 246 -28.12 -3.29 9.83
C GLY A 246 -28.80 -4.65 9.63
N ALA A 247 -29.09 -5.06 8.38
CA ALA A 247 -29.65 -6.38 8.08
C ALA A 247 -28.72 -7.51 8.58
N HIS A 248 -29.19 -8.26 9.58
CA HIS A 248 -28.44 -9.34 10.21
C HIS A 248 -28.14 -10.48 9.22
N SER A 249 -26.92 -11.01 9.24
CA SER A 249 -26.55 -12.16 8.40
C SER A 249 -25.60 -13.10 9.14
N GLU A 250 -26.15 -14.19 9.66
CA GLU A 250 -25.40 -15.20 10.42
C GLU A 250 -24.27 -15.85 9.61
N ARG A 251 -24.52 -16.08 8.31
CA ARG A 251 -23.49 -16.62 7.39
C ARG A 251 -22.33 -15.64 7.19
N ALA A 252 -22.63 -14.35 7.01
CA ALA A 252 -21.59 -13.33 6.87
C ALA A 252 -20.80 -13.13 8.17
N TYR A 253 -21.51 -13.13 9.31
CA TYR A 253 -20.95 -13.05 10.66
C TYR A 253 -19.88 -14.13 10.90
N ARG A 254 -20.25 -15.42 10.79
CA ARG A 254 -19.33 -16.55 11.00
C ARG A 254 -18.12 -16.48 10.07
N LYS A 255 -18.32 -16.09 8.81
CA LYS A 255 -17.25 -15.97 7.82
C LYS A 255 -16.27 -14.85 8.15
N TYR A 256 -16.76 -13.69 8.61
CA TYR A 256 -15.88 -12.60 9.02
C TYR A 256 -15.04 -12.99 10.24
N LEU A 257 -15.62 -13.69 11.22
CA LEU A 257 -14.87 -14.21 12.36
C LEU A 257 -13.81 -15.23 11.94
N ALA A 258 -14.14 -16.23 11.13
CA ALA A 258 -13.17 -17.22 10.66
C ALA A 258 -12.00 -16.57 9.89
N ARG A 259 -12.29 -15.54 9.08
CA ARG A 259 -11.26 -14.77 8.37
C ARG A 259 -10.42 -13.90 9.30
N ALA A 260 -11.03 -13.38 10.38
CA ALA A 260 -10.32 -12.61 11.40
C ALA A 260 -9.32 -13.50 12.13
N GLU A 261 -9.73 -14.70 12.55
CA GLU A 261 -8.83 -15.68 13.18
C GLU A 261 -7.69 -16.09 12.25
N ALA A 262 -7.99 -16.37 10.98
CA ALA A 262 -6.94 -16.67 9.99
C ALA A 262 -6.01 -15.48 9.70
N ALA A 263 -6.45 -14.24 9.91
CA ALA A 263 -5.60 -13.05 9.79
C ALA A 263 -4.70 -12.91 11.03
N LEU A 264 -5.27 -13.11 12.22
CA LEU A 264 -4.56 -13.06 13.49
C LEU A 264 -3.48 -14.14 13.59
N ALA A 265 -3.78 -15.38 13.18
CA ALA A 265 -2.81 -16.47 13.13
C ALA A 265 -1.61 -16.20 12.20
N ARG A 266 -1.74 -15.25 11.26
CA ARG A 266 -0.67 -14.78 10.39
C ARG A 266 0.00 -13.49 10.89
N GLY A 267 -0.27 -13.08 12.13
CA GLY A 267 0.25 -11.87 12.74
C GLY A 267 -0.35 -10.57 12.20
N ASN A 268 -1.53 -10.62 11.57
CA ASN A 268 -2.19 -9.44 11.01
C ASN A 268 -3.37 -8.99 11.89
N ALA A 269 -3.03 -8.31 12.98
CA ALA A 269 -3.96 -7.85 14.01
C ALA A 269 -4.96 -6.80 13.49
N VAL A 270 -4.52 -5.84 12.67
CA VAL A 270 -5.37 -4.79 12.08
C VAL A 270 -6.38 -5.38 11.12
N ARG A 271 -5.97 -6.33 10.27
CA ARG A 271 -6.92 -7.04 9.40
C ARG A 271 -7.94 -7.82 10.22
N ALA A 272 -7.51 -8.45 11.31
CA ALA A 272 -8.41 -9.16 12.22
C ALA A 272 -9.41 -8.19 12.87
N ALA A 273 -8.95 -7.04 13.37
CA ALA A 273 -9.79 -5.98 13.95
C ALA A 273 -10.84 -5.46 12.95
N ILE A 274 -10.42 -5.15 11.71
CA ILE A 274 -11.32 -4.68 10.64
C ILE A 274 -12.38 -5.75 10.32
N LEU A 275 -11.99 -7.02 10.25
CA LEU A 275 -12.92 -8.12 9.99
C LEU A 275 -13.88 -8.36 11.17
N ARG A 276 -13.42 -8.23 12.42
CA ARG A 276 -14.27 -8.28 13.62
C ARG A 276 -15.25 -7.09 13.67
N GLN A 277 -14.82 -5.90 13.28
CA GLN A 277 -15.71 -4.75 13.14
C GLN A 277 -16.79 -5.00 12.06
N ARG A 278 -16.42 -5.61 10.94
CA ARG A 278 -17.40 -6.03 9.91
C ARG A 278 -18.33 -7.12 10.42
N ALA A 279 -17.85 -8.06 11.22
CA ALA A 279 -18.68 -9.06 11.89
C ALA A 279 -19.69 -8.39 12.82
N PHE A 280 -19.26 -7.39 13.61
CA PHE A 280 -20.12 -6.64 14.51
C PHE A 280 -21.25 -5.92 13.77
N LEU A 281 -20.97 -5.31 12.61
CA LEU A 281 -21.96 -4.62 11.79
C LEU A 281 -23.07 -5.53 11.21
N VAL A 282 -22.85 -6.85 11.16
CA VAL A 282 -23.82 -7.83 10.62
C VAL A 282 -24.29 -8.84 11.67
N ALA A 283 -23.81 -8.72 12.92
CA ALA A 283 -24.15 -9.61 14.02
C ALA A 283 -25.61 -9.40 14.46
N GLY A 284 -26.29 -10.49 14.84
CA GLY A 284 -27.57 -10.42 15.56
C GLY A 284 -27.39 -9.83 16.96
N SER A 285 -28.50 -9.42 17.59
CA SER A 285 -28.50 -8.88 18.97
C SER A 285 -27.84 -9.83 19.99
N GLU A 286 -27.99 -11.14 19.79
CA GLU A 286 -27.36 -12.19 20.61
C GLU A 286 -25.82 -12.17 20.55
N HIS A 287 -25.25 -11.93 19.37
CA HIS A 287 -23.81 -11.99 19.14
C HIS A 287 -23.10 -10.63 19.23
N ALA A 288 -23.85 -9.53 19.25
CA ALA A 288 -23.30 -8.18 19.29
C ALA A 288 -22.38 -7.93 20.51
N PRO A 289 -22.73 -8.32 21.76
CA PRO A 289 -21.86 -8.11 22.91
C PRO A 289 -20.53 -8.87 22.83
N ALA A 290 -20.58 -10.16 22.46
CA ALA A 290 -19.39 -10.98 22.30
C ALA A 290 -18.47 -10.47 21.19
N THR A 291 -19.05 -10.01 20.08
CA THR A 291 -18.28 -9.48 18.94
C THR A 291 -17.64 -8.14 19.26
N LEU A 292 -18.34 -7.27 20.00
CA LEU A 292 -17.78 -6.01 20.49
C LEU A 292 -16.58 -6.25 21.42
N ALA A 293 -16.65 -7.27 22.28
CA ALA A 293 -15.51 -7.67 23.12
C ALA A 293 -14.29 -8.12 22.28
N LEU A 294 -14.51 -8.86 21.19
CA LEU A 294 -13.45 -9.26 20.26
C LEU A 294 -12.82 -8.07 19.51
N VAL A 295 -13.63 -7.05 19.17
CA VAL A 295 -13.13 -5.80 18.58
C VAL A 295 -12.25 -5.07 19.59
N ARG A 296 -12.74 -4.88 20.83
CA ARG A 296 -12.00 -4.20 21.90
C ARG A 296 -10.67 -4.87 22.19
N SER A 297 -10.68 -6.19 22.39
CA SER A 297 -9.47 -6.99 22.59
C SER A 297 -8.44 -6.84 21.46
N ALA A 298 -8.89 -6.72 20.19
CA ALA A 298 -7.96 -6.51 19.08
C ALA A 298 -7.32 -5.12 19.09
N LEU A 299 -8.08 -4.09 19.50
CA LEU A 299 -7.57 -2.73 19.68
C LEU A 299 -6.62 -2.63 20.87
N ASP A 300 -6.94 -3.31 21.97
CA ASP A 300 -6.09 -3.37 23.16
C ASP A 300 -4.74 -4.04 22.84
N ALA A 301 -4.73 -5.16 22.10
CA ALA A 301 -3.50 -5.81 21.68
C ALA A 301 -2.63 -4.93 20.76
N LEU A 302 -3.25 -4.14 19.88
CA LEU A 302 -2.53 -3.17 19.05
C LEU A 302 -1.97 -2.03 19.92
N LEU A 303 -2.75 -1.52 20.87
CA LEU A 303 -2.33 -0.49 21.81
C LEU A 303 -1.16 -0.97 22.67
N GLU A 304 -1.21 -2.18 23.22
CA GLU A 304 -0.09 -2.75 23.99
C GLU A 304 1.19 -2.84 23.16
N GLY A 305 1.07 -3.20 21.87
CA GLY A 305 2.18 -3.20 20.94
C GLY A 305 2.77 -1.80 20.74
N LEU A 306 1.90 -0.79 20.56
CA LEU A 306 2.30 0.60 20.41
C LEU A 306 2.92 1.16 21.69
N GLN A 307 2.38 0.85 22.87
CA GLN A 307 2.93 1.27 24.15
C GLN A 307 4.36 0.77 24.33
N LYS A 308 4.62 -0.49 24.00
CA LYS A 308 5.97 -1.07 24.04
C LYS A 308 6.89 -0.45 22.99
N ALA A 309 6.38 -0.23 21.79
CA ALA A 309 7.19 0.28 20.68
C ALA A 309 7.56 1.76 20.85
N LEU A 310 6.64 2.59 21.31
CA LEU A 310 6.75 4.05 21.32
C LEU A 310 6.85 4.63 22.73
N GLU A 311 6.98 3.78 23.76
CA GLU A 311 7.04 4.18 25.18
C GLU A 311 5.86 5.10 25.59
N ILE A 312 4.67 4.82 25.05
CA ILE A 312 3.47 5.61 25.34
C ILE A 312 3.11 5.48 26.82
N SER A 313 2.88 6.61 27.47
CA SER A 313 2.51 6.67 28.88
C SER A 313 1.17 5.98 29.14
N ASP A 314 1.02 5.38 30.33
CA ASP A 314 -0.27 4.79 30.75
C ASP A 314 -1.39 5.85 30.81
N ALA A 315 -1.03 7.12 31.01
CA ALA A 315 -1.98 8.24 31.00
C ALA A 315 -2.57 8.50 29.60
N ASP A 316 -1.81 8.25 28.53
CA ASP A 316 -2.25 8.45 27.14
C ASP A 316 -2.98 7.22 26.56
N ALA A 317 -2.82 6.04 27.18
CA ALA A 317 -3.41 4.79 26.69
C ALA A 317 -4.95 4.86 26.48
N PRO A 318 -5.76 5.48 27.35
CA PRO A 318 -7.19 5.65 27.11
C PRO A 318 -7.50 6.52 25.87
N LEU A 319 -6.71 7.57 25.64
CA LEU A 319 -6.88 8.48 24.50
C LEU A 319 -6.52 7.76 23.19
N TRP A 320 -5.44 6.97 23.19
CA TRP A 320 -5.10 6.11 22.06
C TRP A 320 -6.18 5.07 21.77
N ARG A 321 -6.71 4.41 22.80
CA ARG A 321 -7.81 3.44 22.64
C ARG A 321 -9.02 4.08 21.96
N GLN A 322 -9.42 5.28 22.38
CA GLN A 322 -10.51 6.02 21.78
C GLN A 322 -10.22 6.36 20.31
N ALA A 323 -9.02 6.86 20.01
CA ALA A 323 -8.63 7.24 18.65
C ALA A 323 -8.56 6.03 17.70
N LEU A 324 -8.01 4.90 18.15
CA LEU A 324 -7.97 3.66 17.37
C LEU A 324 -9.38 3.11 17.09
N ALA A 325 -10.29 3.20 18.07
CA ALA A 325 -11.69 2.83 17.88
C ALA A 325 -12.39 3.72 16.84
N ALA A 326 -12.13 5.04 16.87
CA ALA A 326 -12.67 6.01 15.92
C ALA A 326 -12.23 5.72 14.47
N LEU A 327 -10.99 5.27 14.28
CA LEU A 327 -10.47 4.86 12.97
C LEU A 327 -11.07 3.54 12.47
N LEU A 328 -11.42 2.62 13.37
CA LEU A 328 -11.81 1.27 12.99
C LEU A 328 -13.16 1.21 12.25
N ALA A 329 -14.13 2.03 12.68
CA ALA A 329 -15.44 2.11 12.04
C ALA A 329 -15.36 2.52 10.55
N PRO A 330 -14.70 3.63 10.16
CA PRO A 330 -14.49 3.98 8.76
C PRO A 330 -13.52 3.02 8.05
N ALA A 331 -12.55 2.41 8.76
CA ALA A 331 -11.66 1.39 8.19
C ALA A 331 -12.40 0.11 7.76
N ALA A 332 -13.50 -0.23 8.44
CA ALA A 332 -14.37 -1.33 8.07
C ALA A 332 -15.19 -1.07 6.80
N GLN A 333 -15.33 0.20 6.39
CA GLN A 333 -16.18 0.62 5.29
C GLN A 333 -15.38 0.89 4.01
N GLY A 334 -15.80 0.25 2.91
CA GLY A 334 -15.22 0.46 1.58
C GLY A 334 -13.99 -0.41 1.26
N VAL A 335 -13.37 -0.09 0.12
CA VAL A 335 -12.22 -0.82 -0.43
C VAL A 335 -10.95 -0.06 -0.08
N TRP A 336 -10.17 -0.58 0.87
CA TRP A 336 -8.86 -0.02 1.28
C TRP A 336 -8.91 1.47 1.64
N PRO A 337 -9.70 1.82 2.67
CA PRO A 337 -9.85 3.20 3.10
C PRO A 337 -8.56 3.71 3.79
N VAL A 338 -8.37 5.04 3.83
CA VAL A 338 -7.16 5.67 4.39
C VAL A 338 -6.94 5.29 5.85
N GLU A 339 -8.03 5.15 6.60
CA GLU A 339 -8.01 4.79 8.01
C GLU A 339 -7.48 3.37 8.22
N ALA A 340 -7.76 2.45 7.29
CA ALA A 340 -7.17 1.12 7.32
C ALA A 340 -5.65 1.17 7.07
N ARG A 341 -5.18 2.06 6.19
CA ARG A 341 -3.74 2.24 5.93
C ARG A 341 -3.02 2.84 7.13
N LEU A 342 -3.59 3.86 7.76
CA LEU A 342 -3.06 4.44 8.99
C LEU A 342 -2.94 3.35 10.08
N LEU A 343 -3.98 2.54 10.28
CA LEU A 343 -3.92 1.42 11.22
C LEU A 343 -2.81 0.41 10.85
N TYR A 344 -2.60 0.11 9.56
CA TYR A 344 -1.49 -0.74 9.13
C TYR A 344 -0.12 -0.13 9.39
N ASP A 345 0.05 1.18 9.18
CA ASP A 345 1.29 1.89 9.50
C ASP A 345 1.62 1.75 10.99
N LEU A 346 0.63 1.94 11.88
CA LEU A 346 0.76 1.70 13.32
C LEU A 346 1.09 0.25 13.67
N GLN A 347 0.53 -0.73 12.94
CA GLN A 347 0.88 -2.14 13.14
C GLN A 347 2.33 -2.43 12.72
N GLN A 348 2.84 -1.78 11.68
CA GLN A 348 4.24 -1.96 11.28
C GLN A 348 5.20 -1.41 12.32
N VAL A 349 4.89 -0.29 12.97
CA VAL A 349 5.67 0.21 14.11
C VAL A 349 5.80 -0.86 15.20
N CYS A 350 4.71 -1.55 15.54
CA CYS A 350 4.73 -2.66 16.49
C CYS A 350 5.59 -3.83 15.98
N ALA A 351 5.47 -4.17 14.69
CA ALA A 351 6.18 -5.28 14.08
C ALA A 351 7.70 -5.04 14.01
N ASP A 352 8.12 -3.81 13.68
CA ASP A 352 9.52 -3.41 13.60
C ASP A 352 10.18 -3.37 14.98
N HIS A 353 9.44 -2.99 16.02
CA HIS A 353 9.93 -3.07 17.40
C HIS A 353 10.25 -4.51 17.82
N VAL A 354 9.40 -5.48 17.43
CA VAL A 354 9.54 -6.89 17.80
C VAL A 354 10.57 -7.64 16.94
N ARG A 355 10.81 -7.20 15.70
CA ARG A 355 11.66 -7.94 14.74
C ARG A 355 13.09 -7.40 14.71
N ASP A 356 14.04 -8.31 14.85
CA ASP A 356 15.43 -8.06 14.45
C ASP A 356 15.52 -8.03 12.91
N ILE A 357 15.96 -6.91 12.36
CA ILE A 357 16.04 -6.73 10.90
C ILE A 357 17.42 -7.20 10.41
N TYR A 358 17.40 -7.98 9.32
CA TYR A 358 18.59 -8.51 8.68
C TYR A 358 18.67 -8.00 7.24
N ALA A 359 19.80 -7.41 6.85
CA ALA A 359 20.14 -7.22 5.45
C ALA A 359 20.96 -8.40 4.93
N LEU A 360 20.65 -8.84 3.71
CA LEU A 360 21.50 -9.76 2.96
C LEU A 360 22.56 -8.93 2.22
N ASP A 361 23.78 -8.86 2.76
CA ASP A 361 24.90 -8.14 2.15
C ASP A 361 25.68 -9.09 1.24
N LEU A 362 25.07 -9.46 0.11
CA LEU A 362 25.67 -10.36 -0.87
C LEU A 362 26.92 -9.74 -1.52
N ALA A 363 26.96 -8.43 -1.70
CA ALA A 363 28.09 -7.72 -2.29
C ALA A 363 29.28 -7.64 -1.31
N GLY A 364 29.05 -7.27 -0.05
CA GLY A 364 30.08 -7.23 0.99
C GLY A 364 30.65 -8.60 1.34
N TRP A 365 29.86 -9.68 1.25
CA TRP A 365 30.36 -11.06 1.35
C TRP A 365 31.30 -11.42 0.20
N LEU A 366 30.94 -11.05 -1.03
CA LEU A 366 31.73 -11.32 -2.23
C LEU A 366 33.08 -10.57 -2.21
N PHE A 367 33.06 -9.27 -1.88
CA PHE A 367 34.28 -8.44 -1.82
C PHE A 367 35.17 -8.72 -0.59
N SER A 368 34.62 -9.35 0.45
CA SER A 368 35.41 -9.77 1.62
C SER A 368 35.99 -11.19 1.51
N PHE A 369 35.87 -11.84 0.34
CA PHE A 369 36.29 -13.23 0.12
C PHE A 369 35.75 -14.18 1.21
N GLY A 370 34.48 -14.03 1.58
CA GLY A 370 33.83 -14.90 2.57
C GLY A 370 34.20 -14.63 4.04
N ARG A 371 34.92 -13.54 4.35
CA ARG A 371 35.30 -13.19 5.73
C ARG A 371 34.23 -12.43 6.50
N ARG A 372 33.20 -11.87 5.84
CA ARG A 372 32.06 -11.21 6.49
C ARG A 372 30.78 -12.04 6.35
N PRO A 373 29.91 -12.15 7.37
CA PRO A 373 28.68 -12.95 7.29
C PRO A 373 27.66 -12.36 6.29
N ILE A 374 27.02 -13.22 5.48
CA ILE A 374 25.98 -12.86 4.47
C ILE A 374 24.76 -12.20 5.12
N LYS A 375 24.41 -12.64 6.33
CA LYS A 375 23.31 -12.11 7.14
C LYS A 375 23.87 -11.02 8.05
N ARG A 376 23.78 -9.76 7.63
CA ARG A 376 24.16 -8.61 8.46
C ARG A 376 22.97 -8.22 9.31
N HIS A 377 23.09 -8.41 10.62
CA HIS A 377 22.14 -7.87 11.58
C HIS A 377 22.21 -6.34 11.52
N LEU A 378 21.07 -5.69 11.28
CA LEU A 378 20.93 -4.24 11.29
C LEU A 378 20.08 -3.83 12.49
N PRO A 379 20.63 -3.95 13.72
CA PRO A 379 19.87 -3.73 14.97
C PRO A 379 19.26 -2.33 15.07
N ASN A 380 19.79 -1.36 14.32
CA ASN A 380 19.35 0.02 14.38
C ASN A 380 18.32 0.38 13.29
N GLN A 381 18.14 -0.49 12.27
CA GLN A 381 17.20 -0.22 11.18
C GLN A 381 15.75 -0.18 11.66
N ARG A 382 15.44 -0.89 12.76
CA ARG A 382 14.10 -0.90 13.35
C ARG A 382 13.63 0.50 13.77
N PHE A 383 14.54 1.30 14.34
CA PHE A 383 14.22 2.66 14.78
C PHE A 383 13.92 3.56 13.59
N VAL A 384 14.65 3.38 12.48
CA VAL A 384 14.42 4.13 11.24
C VAL A 384 13.07 3.78 10.62
N LEU A 385 12.73 2.48 10.55
CA LEU A 385 11.44 2.05 10.03
C LEU A 385 10.27 2.51 10.91
N MET A 386 10.43 2.47 12.23
CA MET A 386 9.44 2.98 13.17
C MET A 386 9.16 4.48 12.93
N VAL A 387 10.18 5.32 12.82
CA VAL A 387 10.03 6.76 12.48
C VAL A 387 9.32 6.91 11.13
N LYS A 388 9.74 6.16 10.11
CA LYS A 388 9.12 6.18 8.78
C LYS A 388 7.62 5.82 8.81
N HIS A 389 7.25 4.76 9.53
CA HIS A 389 5.86 4.33 9.64
C HIS A 389 5.03 5.32 10.46
N MET A 390 5.61 5.94 11.49
CA MET A 390 4.96 7.01 12.25
C MET A 390 4.70 8.26 11.38
N HIS A 391 5.68 8.68 10.58
CA HIS A 391 5.48 9.76 9.60
C HIS A 391 4.43 9.40 8.55
N GLY A 392 4.39 8.14 8.10
CA GLY A 392 3.34 7.62 7.23
C GLY A 392 1.94 7.75 7.84
N ALA A 393 1.78 7.41 9.13
CA ALA A 393 0.51 7.54 9.85
C ALA A 393 0.07 9.02 9.95
N VAL A 394 0.97 9.90 10.38
CA VAL A 394 0.72 11.36 10.48
C VAL A 394 0.31 11.96 9.14
N ALA A 395 1.02 11.60 8.07
CA ALA A 395 0.75 12.10 6.74
C ALA A 395 -0.66 11.71 6.22
N ARG A 396 -1.25 10.65 6.76
CA ARG A 396 -2.58 10.13 6.36
C ARG A 396 -3.72 10.71 7.18
N LEU A 397 -3.43 11.23 8.37
CA LEU A 397 -4.43 11.76 9.30
C LEU A 397 -5.38 12.82 8.70
N PRO A 398 -4.92 13.78 7.86
CA PRO A 398 -5.82 14.78 7.27
C PRO A 398 -6.91 14.17 6.36
N ALA A 399 -6.63 13.04 5.73
CA ALA A 399 -7.54 12.35 4.82
C ALA A 399 -8.48 11.36 5.53
N CYS A 400 -8.32 11.14 6.84
CA CYS A 400 -9.18 10.27 7.65
C CYS A 400 -10.57 10.88 7.87
N ARG A 401 -11.61 10.07 7.67
CA ARG A 401 -13.04 10.39 7.85
C ARG A 401 -13.50 10.10 9.28
N ILE A 402 -12.82 10.73 10.24
CA ILE A 402 -13.16 10.72 11.67
C ILE A 402 -13.62 12.11 12.11
N ALA A 403 -14.25 12.21 13.29
CA ALA A 403 -14.74 13.49 13.80
C ALA A 403 -13.58 14.50 13.98
N PRO A 404 -13.82 15.81 13.83
CA PRO A 404 -12.78 16.82 14.01
C PRO A 404 -12.08 16.74 15.38
N GLU A 405 -12.81 16.49 16.46
CA GLU A 405 -12.26 16.36 17.81
C GLU A 405 -11.35 15.14 17.97
N GLU A 406 -11.77 13.99 17.40
CA GLU A 406 -10.97 12.76 17.36
C GLU A 406 -9.71 12.94 16.52
N ARG A 407 -9.81 13.65 15.39
CA ARG A 407 -8.65 13.97 14.54
C ARG A 407 -7.64 14.86 15.26
N HIS A 408 -8.09 15.89 15.98
CA HIS A 408 -7.19 16.76 16.75
C HIS A 408 -6.51 16.00 17.89
N SER A 409 -7.27 15.13 18.58
CA SER A 409 -6.75 14.29 19.65
C SER A 409 -5.69 13.32 19.12
N LEU A 410 -5.98 12.62 18.01
CA LEU A 410 -5.04 11.72 17.36
C LEU A 410 -3.80 12.47 16.82
N ALA A 411 -3.97 13.66 16.24
CA ALA A 411 -2.84 14.48 15.79
C ALA A 411 -1.89 14.85 16.94
N ARG A 412 -2.44 15.12 18.13
CA ARG A 412 -1.64 15.38 19.32
C ARG A 412 -0.87 14.12 19.73
N LEU A 413 -1.54 12.97 19.81
CA LEU A 413 -0.92 11.71 20.21
C LEU A 413 0.18 11.27 19.22
N GLU A 414 -0.08 11.33 17.93
CA GLU A 414 0.90 10.94 16.90
C GLU A 414 2.11 11.87 16.89
N ARG A 415 1.94 13.19 17.12
CA ARG A 415 3.09 14.11 17.25
C ARG A 415 3.99 13.77 18.43
N HIS A 416 3.41 13.45 19.59
CA HIS A 416 4.21 13.02 20.74
C HIS A 416 4.93 11.69 20.45
N ALA A 417 4.25 10.75 19.81
CA ALA A 417 4.84 9.47 19.42
C ALA A 417 5.95 9.61 18.36
N VAL A 418 5.80 10.52 17.38
CA VAL A 418 6.87 10.84 16.42
C VAL A 418 8.09 11.38 17.16
N ALA A 419 7.91 12.40 18.00
CA ALA A 419 9.01 12.99 18.76
C ALA A 419 9.72 11.95 19.64
N GLY A 420 8.96 11.07 20.31
CA GLY A 420 9.52 9.96 21.08
C GLY A 420 10.31 8.98 20.21
N SER A 421 9.78 8.59 19.06
CA SER A 421 10.47 7.66 18.14
C SER A 421 11.74 8.25 17.53
N GLU A 422 11.75 9.54 17.21
CA GLU A 422 12.94 10.25 16.73
C GLU A 422 13.99 10.36 17.84
N GLU A 423 13.59 10.67 19.06
CA GLU A 423 14.52 10.74 20.19
C GLU A 423 15.14 9.37 20.50
N GLN A 424 14.37 8.28 20.46
CA GLN A 424 14.90 6.92 20.58
C GLN A 424 15.92 6.60 19.47
N LEU A 425 15.62 6.98 18.22
CA LEU A 425 16.53 6.83 17.09
C LEU A 425 17.82 7.63 17.32
N ARG A 426 17.71 8.89 17.74
CA ARG A 426 18.86 9.78 18.05
C ARG A 426 19.72 9.23 19.18
N GLN A 427 19.12 8.84 20.30
CA GLN A 427 19.84 8.23 21.43
C GLN A 427 20.61 6.99 21.00
N ARG A 428 20.04 6.20 20.09
CA ARG A 428 20.69 4.99 19.59
C ARG A 428 21.82 5.27 18.60
N LEU A 429 21.61 6.20 17.66
CA LEU A 429 22.54 6.45 16.56
C LEU A 429 23.64 7.46 16.89
N ARG A 430 23.38 8.44 17.75
CA ARG A 430 24.35 9.49 18.12
C ARG A 430 25.71 8.94 18.59
N PRO A 431 25.78 7.94 19.50
CA PRO A 431 27.06 7.36 19.90
C PRO A 431 27.79 6.66 18.74
N LEU A 432 27.04 6.08 17.78
CA LEU A 432 27.62 5.40 16.63
C LEU A 432 28.18 6.39 15.60
N VAL A 433 27.49 7.50 15.38
CA VAL A 433 27.99 8.60 14.54
C VAL A 433 29.26 9.17 15.18
N HIS A 434 29.24 9.43 16.49
CA HIS A 434 30.44 9.88 17.21
C HIS A 434 31.60 8.90 17.04
N ALA A 435 31.39 7.61 17.33
CA ALA A 435 32.44 6.60 17.20
C ALA A 435 32.99 6.51 15.76
N THR A 436 32.11 6.60 14.76
CA THR A 436 32.53 6.58 13.34
C THR A 436 33.39 7.80 12.99
N LEU A 437 33.03 8.99 13.47
CA LEU A 437 33.84 10.21 13.29
C LEU A 437 35.21 10.09 13.98
N ASP A 438 35.27 9.45 15.15
CA ASP A 438 36.53 9.18 15.84
C ASP A 438 37.42 8.19 15.07
N GLU A 439 36.85 7.13 14.50
CA GLU A 439 37.56 6.14 13.69
C GLU A 439 38.20 6.75 12.44
N VAL A 440 37.53 7.71 11.79
CA VAL A 440 38.07 8.45 10.64
C VAL A 440 38.94 9.64 11.04
N ARG A 441 39.28 9.77 12.34
CA ARG A 441 40.13 10.82 12.92
C ARG A 441 39.57 12.25 12.82
N LEU A 442 38.25 12.40 12.73
CA LEU A 442 37.56 13.69 12.82
C LEU A 442 37.26 14.01 14.30
N GLN A 443 38.32 14.21 15.07
CA GLN A 443 38.24 14.50 16.51
C GLN A 443 38.34 16.01 16.77
N PRO A 444 37.53 16.57 17.67
CA PRO A 444 37.60 17.98 18.02
C PRO A 444 38.72 18.26 19.03
N HIS A 445 39.55 19.25 18.75
CA HIS A 445 40.70 19.65 19.57
C HIS A 445 40.42 20.87 20.46
N ASN A 446 39.37 21.63 20.13
CA ASN A 446 38.97 22.83 20.86
C ASN A 446 37.44 22.90 21.04
N PHE A 447 36.97 23.87 21.82
CA PHE A 447 35.55 24.04 22.11
C PHE A 447 34.71 24.32 20.84
N PRO A 448 35.11 25.24 19.94
CA PRO A 448 34.41 25.43 18.66
C PRO A 448 34.26 24.16 17.83
N GLU A 449 35.31 23.35 17.71
CA GLU A 449 35.26 22.08 16.98
C GLU A 449 34.31 21.07 17.64
N ARG A 450 34.20 21.04 18.98
CA ARG A 450 33.21 20.20 19.67
C ARG A 450 31.78 20.63 19.33
N VAL A 451 31.53 21.94 19.27
CA VAL A 451 30.21 22.47 18.90
C VAL A 451 29.89 22.15 17.43
N ALA A 452 30.85 22.32 16.52
CA ALA A 452 30.69 21.99 15.11
C ALA A 452 30.41 20.49 14.89
N ARG A 453 31.12 19.60 15.62
CA ARG A 453 30.89 18.15 15.58
C ARG A 453 29.50 17.76 16.09
N ASN A 454 29.05 18.36 17.19
CA ASN A 454 27.71 18.10 17.72
C ASN A 454 26.64 18.55 16.72
N LYS A 455 26.83 19.73 16.11
CA LYS A 455 25.93 20.24 15.07
C LYS A 455 25.87 19.30 13.86
N LEU A 456 27.01 18.89 13.31
CA LEU A 456 27.07 17.94 12.19
C LEU A 456 26.37 16.62 12.54
N THR A 457 26.57 16.13 13.77
CA THR A 457 25.94 14.89 14.23
C THR A 457 24.42 15.02 14.25
N GLU A 458 23.87 16.13 14.78
CA GLU A 458 22.42 16.35 14.77
C GLU A 458 21.86 16.53 13.36
N GLU A 459 22.56 17.25 12.46
CA GLU A 459 22.15 17.41 11.06
C GLU A 459 22.10 16.06 10.31
N LEU A 460 23.07 15.18 10.55
CA LEU A 460 23.04 13.82 9.99
C LEU A 460 21.87 13.01 10.56
N LEU A 461 21.57 13.14 11.85
CA LEU A 461 20.44 12.44 12.46
C LEU A 461 19.10 12.97 11.95
N ASP A 462 18.97 14.27 11.70
CA ASP A 462 17.80 14.88 11.05
C ASP A 462 17.54 14.23 9.69
N LEU A 463 18.60 14.09 8.87
CA LEU A 463 18.52 13.43 7.58
C LEU A 463 18.11 11.95 7.69
N VAL A 464 18.56 11.23 8.71
CA VAL A 464 18.10 9.85 8.96
C VAL A 464 16.63 9.83 9.37
N CYS A 465 16.16 10.76 10.20
CA CYS A 465 14.74 10.85 10.58
C CYS A 465 13.84 11.15 9.37
N GLU A 466 14.28 12.06 8.49
CA GLU A 466 13.52 12.49 7.32
C GLU A 466 13.55 11.48 6.17
N ARG A 467 14.75 11.01 5.80
CA ARG A 467 14.99 10.22 4.58
C ARG A 467 15.16 8.73 4.85
N GLY A 468 15.52 8.37 6.09
CA GLY A 468 15.84 7.00 6.49
C GLY A 468 17.25 6.52 6.15
N PHE A 469 18.10 7.39 5.60
CA PHE A 469 19.50 7.09 5.30
C PHE A 469 20.35 8.37 5.22
N VAL A 470 21.67 8.21 5.28
CA VAL A 470 22.66 9.28 5.05
C VAL A 470 23.75 8.76 4.11
N THR A 471 24.30 9.66 3.31
CA THR A 471 25.36 9.39 2.33
C THR A 471 26.60 10.23 2.63
N VAL A 472 27.74 9.88 2.02
CA VAL A 472 28.97 10.68 2.17
C VAL A 472 28.82 12.10 1.62
N GLY A 473 27.89 12.32 0.69
CA GLY A 473 27.59 13.65 0.16
C GLY A 473 26.97 14.59 1.20
N ASP A 474 26.33 14.05 2.23
CA ASP A 474 25.68 14.81 3.31
C ASP A 474 26.68 15.28 4.38
N LEU A 475 27.97 14.92 4.27
CA LEU A 475 29.07 15.38 5.14
C LEU A 475 29.80 16.63 4.60
N ARG A 476 29.31 17.24 3.51
CA ARG A 476 29.99 18.33 2.79
C ARG A 476 29.70 19.72 3.34
#